data_AF-A0A9W9Z9G7-F1
#
_entry.id   AF-A0A9W9Z9G7-F1
#
_cell.length_a   1.000
_cell.length_b   1.000
_cell.length_c   1.000
_cell.angle_alpha   90.00
_cell.angle_beta   90.00
_cell.angle_gamma   90.00
#
_symmetry.space_group_name_H-M   'P 1'
#
loop_
_entity.id
_entity.type
_entity.pdbx_description
1 polymer ?
#
loop_
_entity_poly.entity_id
_entity_poly.type
_entity_poly.pdbx_seq_one_letter_code
_entity_poly.pdbx_strand_id
1 'polypeptide(L)'
;MKLLNKTEQIAHLQGGNGNVAIQEMLTGYRSTPHPATGATPYEAHDEQTRVDVGDRWDQLCQCWESHADDHGLMFYDNHMLMSTLGAKNEDLTMKLLNSLRKYVRDGSGPNCEISREVGLAVCEAFVEADKGHFDKAVEIFKPLRYKVDLLGGSRAQRDVYELF
;
A
#
# COMPACT_ATOMS: atom_id res chain seq x y z
N MET A 1 3.18 34.54 -8.72
CA MET A 1 2.47 33.76 -7.69
C MET A 1 3.35 32.56 -7.37
N LYS A 2 3.98 32.52 -6.18
CA LYS A 2 4.88 31.42 -5.79
C LYS A 2 4.04 30.17 -5.50
N LEU A 3 4.36 29.04 -6.13
CA LEU A 3 3.86 27.73 -5.69
C LEU A 3 4.53 27.40 -4.35
N LEU A 4 3.73 27.23 -3.30
CA LEU A 4 4.16 26.64 -2.03
C LEU A 4 4.31 25.12 -2.22
N ASN A 5 5.33 24.53 -1.63
CA ASN A 5 5.55 23.08 -1.72
C ASN A 5 4.55 22.31 -0.83
N LYS A 6 4.36 21.01 -1.11
CA LYS A 6 3.38 20.14 -0.44
C LYS A 6 3.51 20.12 1.10
N THR A 7 4.72 20.34 1.62
CA THR A 7 5.00 20.37 3.07
C THR A 7 4.51 21.66 3.72
N GLU A 8 4.55 22.78 3.00
CA GLU A 8 4.14 24.11 3.51
C GLU A 8 2.62 24.27 3.57
N GLN A 9 1.87 23.61 2.69
CA GLN A 9 0.40 23.60 2.74
C GLN A 9 -0.12 22.82 3.96
N ILE A 10 0.58 21.75 4.35
CA ILE A 10 0.22 20.90 5.49
C ILE A 10 0.58 21.57 6.83
N ALA A 11 1.62 22.41 6.87
CA ALA A 11 2.09 23.08 8.07
C ALA A 11 1.05 24.08 8.67
N HIS A 12 0.12 24.59 7.86
CA HIS A 12 -0.91 25.54 8.32
C HIS A 12 -2.08 24.90 9.09
N LEU A 13 -2.13 23.57 9.23
CA LEU A 13 -3.28 22.84 9.80
C LEU A 13 -3.14 22.49 11.30
N GLN A 14 -2.23 23.13 12.03
CA GLN A 14 -2.11 22.92 13.49
C GLN A 14 -3.26 23.62 14.24
N GLY A 15 -4.37 22.91 14.44
CA GLY A 15 -5.45 23.36 15.33
C GLY A 15 -6.75 22.54 15.35
N GLY A 16 -6.94 21.56 14.47
CA GLY A 16 -8.21 20.83 14.34
C GLY A 16 -8.24 19.45 14.99
N ASN A 17 -9.38 19.11 15.61
CA ASN A 17 -9.75 17.78 16.10
C ASN A 17 -9.31 16.68 15.12
N GLY A 18 -8.62 15.63 15.59
CA GLY A 18 -7.89 14.67 14.74
C GLY A 18 -8.71 14.02 13.61
N ASN A 19 -10.03 13.92 13.77
CA ASN A 19 -10.95 13.44 12.73
C ASN A 19 -11.09 14.41 11.55
N VAL A 20 -11.06 15.72 11.79
CA VAL A 20 -11.11 16.74 10.72
C VAL A 20 -9.83 16.70 9.89
N ALA A 21 -8.66 16.57 10.55
CA ALA A 21 -7.38 16.44 9.87
C ALA A 21 -7.28 15.16 9.02
N ILE A 22 -7.92 14.05 9.44
CA ILE A 22 -8.04 12.83 8.62
C ILE A 22 -8.92 13.10 7.39
N GLN A 23 -10.09 13.71 7.58
CA GLN A 23 -11.01 14.02 6.49
C GLN A 23 -10.41 14.99 5.47
N GLU A 24 -9.65 15.99 5.93
CA GLU A 24 -8.94 16.93 5.06
C GLU A 24 -7.77 16.28 4.33
N MET A 25 -6.99 15.41 5.01
CA MET A 25 -5.96 14.61 4.35
C MET A 25 -6.55 13.68 3.28
N LEU A 26 -7.63 12.98 3.61
CA LEU A 26 -8.35 12.12 2.67
C LEU A 26 -8.90 12.92 1.50
N THR A 27 -9.49 14.09 1.75
CA THR A 27 -10.02 14.96 0.69
C THR A 27 -8.91 15.51 -0.19
N GLY A 28 -7.78 15.92 0.40
CA GLY A 28 -6.58 16.33 -0.32
C GLY A 28 -6.02 15.21 -1.17
N TYR A 29 -5.88 14.01 -0.60
CA TYR A 29 -5.43 12.81 -1.30
C TYR A 29 -6.35 12.46 -2.48
N ARG A 30 -7.68 12.43 -2.26
CA ARG A 30 -8.71 12.17 -3.27
C ARG A 30 -8.73 13.17 -4.43
N SER A 31 -8.34 14.42 -4.17
CA SER A 31 -8.42 15.51 -5.16
C SER A 31 -7.08 15.83 -5.83
N THR A 32 -5.98 15.19 -5.40
CA THR A 32 -4.65 15.45 -5.93
C THR A 32 -4.33 14.48 -7.07
N PRO A 33 -4.13 14.96 -8.30
CA PRO A 33 -3.76 14.11 -9.42
C PRO A 33 -2.33 13.57 -9.26
N HIS A 34 -2.13 12.29 -9.57
CA HIS A 34 -0.80 11.67 -9.53
C HIS A 34 0.13 12.33 -10.57
N PRO A 35 1.37 12.71 -10.23
CA PRO A 35 2.23 13.53 -11.10
C PRO A 35 2.57 12.91 -12.45
N ALA A 36 2.60 11.58 -12.53
CA ALA A 36 2.93 10.87 -13.77
C ALA A 36 1.72 10.60 -14.68
N THR A 37 0.50 10.55 -14.12
CA THR A 37 -0.70 10.11 -14.84
C THR A 37 -1.75 11.20 -14.95
N GLY A 38 -1.70 12.24 -14.12
CA GLY A 38 -2.71 13.29 -14.05
C GLY A 38 -4.07 12.80 -13.55
N ALA A 39 -4.18 11.55 -13.09
CA ALA A 39 -5.41 10.96 -12.58
C ALA A 39 -5.46 11.10 -11.05
N THR A 40 -6.61 11.49 -10.53
CA THR A 40 -6.92 11.36 -9.10
C THR A 40 -7.04 9.88 -8.71
N PRO A 41 -6.88 9.54 -7.42
CA PRO A 41 -6.98 8.14 -6.97
C PRO A 41 -8.29 7.45 -7.34
N TYR A 42 -9.40 8.19 -7.42
CA TYR A 42 -10.70 7.66 -7.86
C TYR A 42 -10.80 7.55 -9.38
N GLU A 43 -10.21 8.47 -10.14
CA GLU A 43 -10.15 8.33 -11.60
C GLU A 43 -9.32 7.13 -11.99
N ALA A 44 -8.21 6.84 -11.31
CA ALA A 44 -7.42 5.62 -11.50
C ALA A 44 -8.18 4.32 -11.14
N HIS A 45 -9.27 4.42 -10.37
CA HIS A 45 -10.16 3.32 -10.01
C HIS A 45 -11.46 3.27 -10.83
N ASP A 46 -11.71 4.27 -11.68
CA ASP A 46 -12.81 4.22 -12.64
C ASP A 46 -12.56 3.07 -13.63
N GLU A 47 -13.57 2.22 -13.86
CA GLU A 47 -13.48 1.13 -14.85
C GLU A 47 -13.07 1.67 -16.23
N GLN A 48 -13.33 2.94 -16.52
CA GLN A 48 -12.92 3.61 -17.77
C GLN A 48 -11.42 3.90 -17.89
N THR A 49 -10.65 3.93 -16.81
CA THR A 49 -9.19 4.21 -16.87
C THR A 49 -8.33 2.99 -16.55
N ARG A 50 -8.95 1.87 -16.14
CA ARG A 50 -8.26 0.64 -15.79
C ARG A 50 -7.48 0.13 -17.00
N VAL A 51 -6.15 0.10 -16.88
CA VAL A 51 -5.29 -0.50 -17.90
C VAL A 51 -5.60 -1.99 -17.98
N ASP A 52 -5.99 -2.48 -19.16
CA ASP A 52 -6.12 -3.92 -19.40
C ASP A 52 -4.73 -4.56 -19.34
N VAL A 53 -4.53 -5.33 -18.27
CA VAL A 53 -3.30 -6.07 -18.01
C VAL A 53 -3.36 -7.51 -18.51
N GLY A 54 -4.51 -7.97 -19.01
CA GLY A 54 -4.77 -9.37 -19.35
C GLY A 54 -4.43 -10.30 -18.18
N ASP A 55 -3.86 -11.47 -18.50
CA ASP A 55 -3.55 -12.52 -17.51
C ASP A 55 -2.21 -12.31 -16.78
N ARG A 56 -1.64 -11.09 -16.82
CA ARG A 56 -0.30 -10.82 -16.25
C ARG A 56 -0.26 -11.05 -14.74
N TRP A 57 -1.35 -10.75 -14.02
CA TRP A 57 -1.41 -11.01 -12.59
C TRP A 57 -1.41 -12.49 -12.28
N ASP A 58 -2.18 -13.30 -13.01
CA ASP A 58 -2.21 -14.75 -12.86
C ASP A 58 -0.84 -15.37 -13.12
N GLN A 59 -0.15 -14.93 -14.17
CA GLN A 59 1.21 -15.37 -14.48
C GLN A 59 2.20 -15.04 -13.36
N LEU A 60 2.14 -13.81 -12.81
CA LEU A 60 2.96 -13.44 -11.67
C LEU A 60 2.64 -14.29 -10.44
N CYS A 61 1.36 -14.48 -10.11
CA CYS A 61 0.95 -15.33 -8.98
C CYS A 61 1.49 -16.75 -9.09
N GLN A 62 1.41 -17.36 -10.27
CA GLN A 62 1.94 -18.70 -10.51
C GLN A 62 3.46 -18.78 -10.28
N CYS A 63 4.22 -17.75 -10.65
CA CYS A 63 5.67 -17.70 -10.37
C CYS A 63 5.99 -17.63 -8.87
N TRP A 64 5.10 -17.06 -8.06
CA TRP A 64 5.34 -16.80 -6.65
C TRP A 64 4.74 -17.85 -5.70
N GLU A 65 3.85 -18.72 -6.17
CA GLU A 65 3.07 -19.61 -5.30
C GLU A 65 3.92 -20.50 -4.38
N SER A 66 5.04 -21.00 -4.89
CA SER A 66 6.02 -21.82 -4.15
C SER A 66 6.88 -21.04 -3.17
N HIS A 67 6.77 -19.70 -3.15
CA HIS A 67 7.58 -18.78 -2.36
C HIS A 67 6.74 -17.98 -1.34
N ALA A 68 5.44 -18.29 -1.21
CA ALA A 68 4.51 -17.54 -0.37
C ALA A 68 4.82 -17.58 1.14
N ASP A 69 5.74 -18.44 1.57
CA ASP A 69 6.17 -18.60 2.96
C ASP A 69 7.68 -18.39 3.18
N ASP A 70 8.42 -17.94 2.17
CA ASP A 70 9.88 -17.73 2.26
C ASP A 70 10.26 -16.53 3.14
N HIS A 71 9.52 -15.42 3.02
CA HIS A 71 9.72 -14.16 3.77
C HIS A 71 11.17 -13.64 3.81
N GLY A 72 11.88 -13.76 2.68
CA GLY A 72 13.28 -13.35 2.57
C GLY A 72 13.47 -11.83 2.57
N LEU A 73 12.57 -11.10 1.91
CA LEU A 73 12.55 -9.63 1.89
C LEU A 73 11.10 -9.14 1.89
N MET A 74 10.78 -8.26 2.84
CA MET A 74 9.43 -7.68 2.98
C MET A 74 8.99 -6.95 1.71
N PHE A 75 9.92 -6.38 0.95
CA PHE A 75 9.66 -5.82 -0.37
C PHE A 75 8.94 -6.83 -1.30
N TYR A 76 9.43 -8.07 -1.35
CA TYR A 76 8.87 -9.12 -2.21
C TYR A 76 7.54 -9.63 -1.70
N ASP A 77 7.40 -9.83 -0.38
CA ASP A 77 6.12 -10.22 0.21
C ASP A 77 5.00 -9.24 -0.17
N ASN A 78 5.30 -7.94 -0.17
CA ASN A 78 4.31 -6.92 -0.51
C ASN A 78 3.91 -6.93 -2.00
N HIS A 79 4.88 -7.09 -2.89
CA HIS A 79 4.63 -7.18 -4.34
C HIS A 79 3.93 -8.50 -4.72
N MET A 80 4.24 -9.57 -4.01
CA MET A 80 3.55 -10.84 -4.14
C MET A 80 2.08 -10.67 -3.76
N LEU A 81 1.78 -10.06 -2.61
CA LEU A 81 0.41 -9.79 -2.19
C LEU A 81 -0.35 -8.94 -3.22
N MET A 82 0.27 -7.88 -3.74
CA MET A 82 -0.37 -7.08 -4.80
C MET A 82 -0.71 -7.91 -6.03
N SER A 83 0.15 -8.87 -6.38
CA SER A 83 -0.11 -9.79 -7.49
C SER A 83 -1.31 -10.71 -7.18
N THR A 84 -1.39 -11.27 -5.96
CA THR A 84 -2.52 -12.13 -5.56
C THR A 84 -3.85 -11.40 -5.53
N LEU A 85 -3.86 -10.13 -5.10
CA LEU A 85 -5.03 -9.27 -5.16
C LEU A 85 -5.42 -8.92 -6.60
N GLY A 86 -4.44 -8.62 -7.45
CA GLY A 86 -4.66 -8.35 -8.88
C GLY A 86 -5.27 -9.54 -9.63
N ALA A 87 -4.83 -10.76 -9.29
CA ALA A 87 -5.34 -12.02 -9.83
C ALA A 87 -6.64 -12.49 -9.17
N LYS A 88 -7.15 -11.78 -8.15
CA LYS A 88 -8.32 -12.20 -7.35
C LYS A 88 -8.18 -13.60 -6.76
N ASN A 89 -6.96 -13.98 -6.41
CA ASN A 89 -6.65 -15.26 -5.78
C ASN A 89 -6.67 -15.11 -4.25
N GLU A 90 -7.86 -15.23 -3.67
CA GLU A 90 -8.08 -15.07 -2.23
C GLU A 90 -7.33 -16.11 -1.40
N ASP A 91 -7.28 -17.36 -1.86
CA ASP A 91 -6.59 -18.45 -1.18
C ASP A 91 -5.10 -18.17 -1.01
N LEU A 92 -4.43 -17.76 -2.08
CA LEU A 92 -3.00 -17.43 -2.04
C LEU A 92 -2.73 -16.15 -1.25
N THR A 93 -3.62 -15.16 -1.35
CA THR A 93 -3.57 -13.93 -0.53
C THR A 93 -3.60 -14.29 0.96
N MET A 94 -4.53 -15.15 1.37
CA MET A 94 -4.66 -15.57 2.77
C MET A 94 -3.53 -16.49 3.22
N LYS A 95 -3.02 -17.36 2.34
CA LYS A 95 -1.81 -18.17 2.61
C LYS A 95 -0.62 -17.28 2.94
N LEU A 96 -0.34 -16.29 2.08
CA LEU A 96 0.76 -15.34 2.27
C LEU A 96 0.60 -14.54 3.57
N LEU A 97 -0.59 -13.95 3.81
CA LEU A 97 -0.84 -13.17 5.03
C LEU A 97 -0.69 -14.01 6.31
N ASN A 98 -1.22 -15.24 6.32
CA ASN A 98 -1.12 -16.10 7.49
C ASN A 98 0.31 -16.56 7.75
N SER A 99 1.07 -16.85 6.69
CA SER A 99 2.49 -17.15 6.81
C SER A 99 3.27 -15.94 7.32
N LEU A 100 3.02 -14.74 6.79
CA LEU A 100 3.68 -13.51 7.21
C LEU A 100 3.38 -13.20 8.69
N ARG A 101 2.13 -13.38 9.14
CA ARG A 101 1.75 -13.27 10.56
C ARG A 101 2.52 -14.24 11.45
N LYS A 102 2.69 -15.48 11.00
CA LYS A 102 3.51 -16.48 11.71
C LYS A 102 4.98 -16.06 11.74
N TYR A 103 5.52 -15.59 10.62
CA TYR A 103 6.89 -15.12 10.51
C TYR A 103 7.19 -13.95 11.43
N VAL A 104 6.34 -12.92 11.49
CA VAL A 104 6.56 -11.78 12.41
C VAL A 104 6.38 -12.15 13.87
N ARG A 105 5.61 -13.21 14.19
CA ARG A 105 5.41 -13.71 15.55
C ARG A 105 6.60 -14.53 16.03
N ASP A 106 7.05 -15.49 15.22
CA ASP A 106 8.00 -16.53 15.64
C ASP A 106 9.44 -16.27 15.13
N GLY A 107 9.58 -15.44 14.09
CA GLY A 107 10.84 -15.17 13.43
C GLY A 107 11.68 -14.09 14.10
N SER A 108 12.89 -13.90 13.56
CA SER A 108 13.85 -12.89 14.03
C SER A 108 14.71 -12.38 12.88
N GLY A 109 15.49 -11.33 13.16
CA GLY A 109 16.41 -10.72 12.21
C GLY A 109 15.85 -9.46 11.55
N PRO A 110 16.70 -8.72 10.80
CA PRO A 110 16.35 -7.38 10.32
C PRO A 110 15.10 -7.35 9.44
N ASN A 111 14.93 -8.33 8.53
CA ASN A 111 13.74 -8.38 7.70
C ASN A 111 12.48 -8.62 8.54
N CYS A 112 12.53 -9.53 9.52
CA CYS A 112 11.41 -9.81 10.41
C CYS A 112 11.01 -8.58 11.24
N GLU A 113 11.97 -7.77 11.66
CA GLU A 113 11.74 -6.50 12.34
C GLU A 113 11.02 -5.49 11.43
N ILE A 114 11.46 -5.32 10.19
CA ILE A 114 10.79 -4.47 9.19
C ILE A 114 9.37 -4.99 8.89
N SER A 115 9.20 -6.29 8.68
CA SER A 115 7.91 -6.92 8.47
C SER A 115 6.95 -6.67 9.64
N ARG A 116 7.44 -6.71 10.88
CA ARG A 116 6.65 -6.45 12.08
C ARG A 116 6.33 -4.96 12.26
N GLU A 117 7.28 -4.08 11.97
CA GLU A 117 7.12 -2.64 12.17
C GLU A 117 6.20 -1.98 11.13
N VAL A 118 6.30 -2.40 9.87
CA VAL A 118 5.59 -1.77 8.76
C VAL A 118 4.97 -2.77 7.78
N GLY A 119 5.68 -3.86 7.46
CA GLY A 119 5.31 -4.73 6.35
C GLY A 119 3.93 -5.38 6.46
N LEU A 120 3.64 -6.02 7.59
CA LEU A 120 2.35 -6.70 7.79
C LEU A 120 1.17 -5.72 7.72
N ALA A 121 1.30 -4.55 8.36
CA ALA A 121 0.24 -3.55 8.36
C ALA A 121 -0.02 -2.98 6.95
N VAL A 122 1.04 -2.80 6.14
CA VAL A 122 0.89 -2.41 4.74
C VAL A 122 0.15 -3.47 3.93
N CYS A 123 0.48 -4.75 4.10
CA CYS A 123 -0.24 -5.85 3.47
C CYS A 123 -1.74 -5.86 3.88
N GLU A 124 -2.04 -5.66 5.15
CA GLU A 124 -3.42 -5.62 5.66
C GLU A 124 -4.20 -4.43 5.08
N ALA A 125 -3.56 -3.27 4.95
CA ALA A 125 -4.17 -2.11 4.32
C ALA A 125 -4.50 -2.35 2.84
N PHE A 126 -3.62 -3.02 2.08
CA PHE A 126 -3.91 -3.42 0.69
C PHE A 126 -5.10 -4.37 0.59
N VAL A 127 -5.25 -5.31 1.53
CA VAL A 127 -6.42 -6.20 1.55
C VAL A 127 -7.72 -5.44 1.88
N GLU A 128 -7.69 -4.49 2.81
CA GLU A 128 -8.87 -3.64 3.07
C GLU A 128 -9.22 -2.78 1.85
N ALA A 129 -8.22 -2.26 1.14
CA ALA A 129 -8.42 -1.51 -0.10
C ALA A 129 -9.05 -2.36 -1.20
N ASP A 130 -8.57 -3.59 -1.41
CA ASP A 130 -9.12 -4.51 -2.42
C ASP A 130 -10.59 -4.88 -2.14
N LYS A 131 -10.99 -4.89 -0.86
CA LYS A 131 -12.37 -5.07 -0.41
C LYS A 131 -13.23 -3.80 -0.52
N GLY A 132 -12.65 -2.68 -0.93
CA GLY A 132 -13.32 -1.37 -1.02
C GLY A 132 -13.42 -0.61 0.31
N HIS A 133 -12.78 -1.08 1.38
CA HIS A 133 -12.74 -0.40 2.69
C HIS A 133 -11.60 0.62 2.75
N PHE A 134 -11.64 1.62 1.87
CA PHE A 134 -10.57 2.61 1.73
C PHE A 134 -10.31 3.44 3.00
N ASP A 135 -11.35 3.70 3.79
CA ASP A 135 -11.25 4.38 5.08
C ASP A 135 -10.34 3.61 6.05
N LYS A 136 -10.58 2.31 6.20
CA LYS A 136 -9.75 1.43 7.05
C LYS A 136 -8.33 1.31 6.54
N ALA A 137 -8.15 1.17 5.23
CA ALA A 137 -6.84 1.11 4.61
C ALA A 137 -6.01 2.37 4.95
N VAL A 138 -6.61 3.56 4.85
CA VAL A 138 -5.94 4.81 5.21
C VAL A 138 -5.69 4.92 6.70
N GLU A 139 -6.60 4.49 7.56
CA GLU A 139 -6.37 4.46 9.01
C GLU A 139 -5.15 3.61 9.39
N ILE A 140 -4.97 2.46 8.72
CA ILE A 140 -3.80 1.59 8.89
C ILE A 140 -2.53 2.26 8.33
N PHE A 141 -2.58 2.88 7.15
CA PHE A 141 -1.41 3.50 6.51
C PHE A 141 -0.94 4.79 7.16
N LYS A 142 -1.85 5.61 7.68
CA LYS A 142 -1.55 6.94 8.22
C LYS A 142 -0.38 6.96 9.23
N PRO A 143 -0.29 6.06 10.22
CA PRO A 143 0.87 6.02 11.13
C PRO A 143 2.17 5.54 10.47
N LEU A 144 2.10 4.87 9.31
CA LEU A 144 3.24 4.26 8.61
C LEU A 144 3.86 5.15 7.54
N ARG A 145 3.23 6.27 7.16
CA ARG A 145 3.60 7.12 6.01
C ARG A 145 5.07 7.54 5.91
N TYR A 146 5.79 7.65 7.03
CA TYR A 146 7.22 7.99 7.06
C TYR A 146 8.15 6.80 7.29
N LYS A 147 7.58 5.59 7.33
CA LYS A 147 8.27 4.32 7.58
C LYS A 147 8.24 3.39 6.37
N VAL A 148 7.43 3.68 5.35
CA VAL A 148 7.32 2.87 4.12
C VAL A 148 8.65 2.74 3.37
N ASP A 149 9.58 3.68 3.56
CA ASP A 149 10.95 3.58 3.04
C ASP A 149 11.72 2.37 3.60
N LEU A 150 11.37 1.88 4.80
CA LEU A 150 11.98 0.69 5.40
C LEU A 150 11.70 -0.58 4.58
N LEU A 151 10.62 -0.60 3.79
CA LEU A 151 10.30 -1.72 2.91
C LEU A 151 11.33 -1.89 1.78
N GLY A 152 12.18 -0.89 1.53
CA GLY A 152 13.18 -0.92 0.47
C GLY A 152 12.63 -0.59 -0.92
N GLY A 153 13.25 -1.14 -1.96
CA GLY A 153 12.94 -0.82 -3.36
C GLY A 153 13.49 0.53 -3.83
N SER A 154 13.21 0.86 -5.09
CA SER A 154 13.48 2.19 -5.65
C SER A 154 12.34 3.18 -5.36
N ARG A 155 12.59 4.48 -5.52
CA ARG A 155 11.58 5.52 -5.30
C ARG A 155 10.32 5.27 -6.16
N ALA A 156 10.50 5.02 -7.46
CA ALA A 156 9.39 4.77 -8.38
C ALA A 156 8.52 3.56 -7.99
N GLN A 157 9.11 2.55 -7.33
CA GLN A 157 8.36 1.38 -6.85
C GLN A 157 7.59 1.67 -5.55
N ARG A 158 7.98 2.70 -4.81
CA ARG A 158 7.31 3.13 -3.58
C ARG A 158 6.17 4.12 -3.83
N ASP A 159 6.06 4.68 -5.03
CA ASP A 159 4.94 5.56 -5.42
C ASP A 159 3.57 4.89 -5.19
N VAL A 160 3.51 3.55 -5.21
CA VAL A 160 2.28 2.79 -4.88
C VAL A 160 1.79 3.03 -3.44
N TYR A 161 2.68 3.31 -2.48
CA TYR A 161 2.30 3.61 -1.10
C TYR A 161 1.82 5.04 -0.92
N GLU A 162 2.18 5.93 -1.86
CA GLU A 162 1.60 7.27 -1.92
C GLU A 162 0.15 7.23 -2.42
N LEU A 163 -0.39 6.05 -2.76
CA LEU A 163 -1.79 5.87 -3.13
C LEU A 163 -2.76 5.73 -1.92
N PHE A 164 -2.30 6.05 -0.71
CA PHE A 164 -3.09 5.97 0.53
C PHE A 164 -2.90 7.26 1.35
#